data_AF-A0A7V3UCP1-F1
#
_entry.id   AF-A0A7V3UCP1-F1
#
_cell.length_a   1.000
_cell.length_b   1.000
_cell.length_c   1.000
_cell.angle_alpha   90.00
_cell.angle_beta   90.00
_cell.angle_gamma   90.00
#
_symmetry.space_group_name_H-M   'P 1'
#
loop_
_entity.id
_entity.type
_entity.pdbx_description
1 polymer ?
#
loop_
_entity_poly.entity_id
_entity_poly.type
_entity_poly.pdbx_seq_one_letter_code
_entity_poly.pdbx_strand_id
1 'polypeptide(L)'
;MKKIVWPVIIVLLTPLCLLSQPEAGENDAFNEARKTQRPVLLIFSGSDWCLPCIRIKKTILSDTAFKHFAVENLILLTADFPQKEKQSPDLIAANEKLAEEFNPGGLFPLLLLINADKTVVTSLAWENYSASAFVEQLKEKMNNGNKLKEYAANAKLMGSAFSFIVAAENKDKGEALLKDCIEEVKRIENILTEFSETSETAAINNNAGKKPVRVSAETHRLIQRCKNISELSGGAFDITSGVLKKLYRFHNRPAEIPPKQIVKSALEMCGYKKIKLLPASEVLLEKKGMHISFAAIGKGYAADKVKNLMIEKGVVSGVINASGDLTAWGLRPDGSNWKTGVADPDDPSKIILWLSLNDLCIATSGNYEQYFEVNGIRYSHNIDPKTGYPCRGIKSVSVISPSAELSDALATAVLVMGVKAGLHLIDQLPKTHCIMVDEKNKIFTSKKINVNVKA
;
A
#
# COMPACT_ATOMS: atom_id res chain seq x y z
N MET A 1 -69.93 46.81 -28.24
CA MET A 1 -69.11 46.12 -27.21
C MET A 1 -68.48 44.88 -27.85
N LYS A 2 -67.15 44.81 -27.86
CA LYS A 2 -66.35 43.77 -28.54
C LYS A 2 -66.55 42.41 -27.86
N LYS A 3 -66.98 41.38 -28.58
CA LYS A 3 -66.88 39.98 -28.14
C LYS A 3 -65.58 39.40 -28.68
N ILE A 4 -64.69 39.06 -27.76
CA ILE A 4 -63.39 38.42 -27.99
C ILE A 4 -63.65 36.94 -28.32
N VAL A 5 -63.05 36.45 -29.41
CA VAL A 5 -63.01 35.05 -29.80
C VAL A 5 -61.71 34.45 -29.23
N TRP A 6 -61.79 33.38 -28.44
CA TRP A 6 -60.64 32.56 -28.06
C TRP A 6 -60.66 31.27 -28.90
N PRO A 7 -59.54 30.84 -29.52
CA PRO A 7 -59.46 29.54 -30.14
C PRO A 7 -59.21 28.47 -29.07
N VAL A 8 -59.99 27.39 -29.13
CA VAL A 8 -59.75 26.16 -28.38
C VAL A 8 -58.54 25.47 -29.02
N ILE A 9 -57.39 25.50 -28.34
CA ILE A 9 -56.22 24.68 -28.71
C ILE A 9 -56.48 23.28 -28.17
N ILE A 10 -56.83 22.36 -29.08
CA ILE A 10 -56.84 20.91 -28.81
C ILE A 10 -55.38 20.48 -28.78
N VAL A 11 -54.83 20.32 -27.57
CA VAL A 11 -53.55 19.63 -27.37
C VAL A 11 -53.82 18.13 -27.53
N LEU A 12 -53.44 17.58 -28.68
CA LEU A 12 -53.30 16.14 -28.88
C LEU A 12 -52.20 15.63 -27.94
N LEU A 13 -52.60 15.17 -26.76
CA LEU A 13 -51.78 14.32 -25.90
C LEU A 13 -51.57 12.99 -26.61
N THR A 14 -50.45 12.87 -27.31
CA THR A 14 -49.92 11.57 -27.73
C THR A 14 -49.58 10.78 -26.46
N PRO A 15 -49.99 9.51 -26.34
CA PRO A 15 -49.61 8.70 -25.21
C PRO A 15 -48.10 8.52 -25.25
N LEU A 16 -47.44 8.91 -24.16
CA LEU A 16 -46.03 8.66 -23.89
C LEU A 16 -45.82 7.14 -24.02
N CYS A 17 -45.21 6.73 -25.12
CA CYS A 17 -44.85 5.35 -25.39
C CYS A 17 -43.95 4.90 -24.23
N LEU A 18 -44.37 3.89 -23.46
CA LEU A 18 -43.46 3.17 -22.58
C LEU A 18 -42.40 2.52 -23.48
N LEU A 19 -41.28 3.19 -23.65
CA LEU A 19 -40.07 2.61 -24.22
C LEU A 19 -39.55 1.58 -23.20
N SER A 20 -40.04 0.34 -23.30
CA SER A 20 -39.31 -0.81 -22.81
C SER A 20 -38.01 -0.86 -23.60
N GLN A 21 -36.88 -0.53 -22.97
CA GLN A 21 -35.58 -0.71 -23.60
C GLN A 21 -35.41 -2.21 -23.93
N PRO A 22 -34.94 -2.55 -25.14
CA PRO A 22 -34.66 -3.94 -25.49
C PRO A 22 -33.58 -4.49 -24.54
N GLU A 23 -33.77 -5.72 -24.06
CA GLU A 23 -32.69 -6.47 -23.40
C GLU A 23 -31.61 -6.76 -24.45
N ALA A 24 -30.63 -5.86 -24.55
CA ALA A 24 -29.56 -5.94 -25.53
C ALA A 24 -28.65 -7.13 -25.21
N GLY A 25 -28.43 -8.04 -26.18
CA GLY A 25 -27.38 -9.05 -26.07
C GLY A 25 -25.99 -8.42 -25.98
N GLU A 26 -25.00 -9.17 -25.49
CA GLU A 26 -23.61 -8.71 -25.25
C GLU A 26 -23.03 -7.89 -26.42
N ASN A 27 -23.19 -8.37 -27.66
CA ASN A 27 -22.64 -7.72 -28.85
C ASN A 27 -23.34 -6.42 -29.23
N ASP A 28 -24.58 -6.20 -28.80
CA ASP A 28 -25.32 -4.99 -29.16
C ASP A 28 -25.04 -3.86 -28.16
N ALA A 29 -24.99 -4.16 -26.86
CA ALA A 29 -24.79 -3.17 -25.81
C ALA A 29 -23.46 -2.39 -25.92
N PHE A 30 -22.34 -3.08 -26.14
CA PHE A 30 -21.04 -2.39 -26.29
C PHE A 30 -20.91 -1.67 -27.63
N ASN A 31 -21.57 -2.16 -28.68
CA ASN A 31 -21.62 -1.46 -29.97
C ASN A 31 -22.47 -0.19 -29.87
N GLU A 32 -23.60 -0.24 -29.16
CA GLU A 32 -24.41 0.93 -28.85
C GLU A 32 -23.64 1.93 -27.99
N ALA A 33 -22.96 1.46 -26.93
CA ALA A 33 -22.10 2.29 -26.09
C ALA A 33 -21.05 3.07 -26.89
N ARG A 34 -20.42 2.42 -27.90
CA ARG A 34 -19.48 3.09 -28.82
C ARG A 34 -20.14 4.14 -29.69
N LYS A 35 -21.35 3.86 -30.21
CA LYS A 35 -22.10 4.80 -31.06
C LYS A 35 -22.57 6.02 -30.27
N THR A 36 -23.09 5.81 -29.05
CA THR A 36 -23.68 6.88 -28.24
C THR A 36 -22.69 7.55 -27.29
N GLN A 37 -21.47 7.02 -27.17
CA GLN A 37 -20.46 7.47 -26.19
C GLN A 37 -20.98 7.43 -24.74
N ARG A 38 -21.81 6.42 -24.43
CA ARG A 38 -22.38 6.20 -23.09
C ARG A 38 -21.75 4.94 -22.49
N PRO A 39 -21.41 4.93 -21.19
CA PRO A 39 -20.90 3.73 -20.55
C PRO A 39 -22.01 2.68 -20.37
N VAL A 40 -21.60 1.43 -20.27
CA VAL A 40 -22.46 0.28 -19.98
C VAL A 40 -22.50 0.06 -18.47
N LEU A 41 -23.71 -0.02 -17.89
CA LEU A 41 -23.91 -0.57 -16.55
C LEU A 41 -24.24 -2.05 -16.69
N LEU A 42 -23.24 -2.91 -16.46
CA LEU A 42 -23.37 -4.36 -16.50
C LEU A 42 -23.80 -4.89 -15.13
N ILE A 43 -24.88 -5.66 -15.11
CA ILE A 43 -25.52 -6.16 -13.89
C ILE A 43 -25.56 -7.68 -13.93
N PHE A 44 -24.80 -8.33 -13.06
CA PHE A 44 -24.91 -9.77 -12.82
C PHE A 44 -26.00 -10.03 -11.79
N SER A 45 -27.01 -10.82 -12.17
CA SER A 45 -28.21 -11.07 -11.37
C SER A 45 -28.52 -12.57 -11.31
N GLY A 46 -29.10 -13.01 -10.19
CA GLY A 46 -29.79 -14.29 -10.07
C GLY A 46 -31.27 -14.01 -9.76
N SER A 47 -32.07 -13.76 -10.79
CA SER A 47 -33.41 -13.18 -10.66
C SER A 47 -34.41 -13.95 -9.79
N ASP A 48 -34.23 -15.25 -9.59
CA ASP A 48 -35.17 -16.12 -8.87
C ASP A 48 -34.63 -16.79 -7.60
N TRP A 49 -33.32 -16.67 -7.33
CA TRP A 49 -32.66 -17.28 -6.16
C TRP A 49 -31.84 -16.30 -5.32
N CYS A 50 -31.32 -15.21 -5.92
CA CYS A 50 -30.52 -14.21 -5.22
C CYS A 50 -31.43 -13.12 -4.62
N LEU A 51 -31.79 -13.27 -3.34
CA LEU A 51 -32.61 -12.27 -2.62
C LEU A 51 -32.07 -10.83 -2.71
N PRO A 52 -30.74 -10.59 -2.58
CA PRO A 52 -30.18 -9.27 -2.81
C PRO A 52 -30.40 -8.73 -4.23
N CYS A 53 -30.31 -9.57 -5.25
CA CYS A 53 -30.55 -9.23 -6.66
C CYS A 53 -32.02 -8.82 -6.90
N ILE A 54 -32.95 -9.56 -6.30
CA ILE A 54 -34.39 -9.22 -6.33
C ILE A 54 -34.63 -7.88 -5.64
N ARG A 55 -33.97 -7.65 -4.50
CA ARG A 55 -34.09 -6.40 -3.74
C ARG A 55 -33.61 -5.20 -4.56
N ILE A 56 -32.40 -5.24 -5.12
CA ILE A 56 -31.87 -4.12 -5.91
C ILE A 56 -32.72 -3.84 -7.15
N LYS A 57 -33.22 -4.90 -7.81
CA LYS A 57 -34.14 -4.77 -8.95
C LYS A 57 -35.39 -3.99 -8.56
N LYS A 58 -35.96 -4.26 -7.37
CA LYS A 58 -37.18 -3.60 -6.88
C LYS A 58 -36.93 -2.20 -6.32
N THR A 59 -35.85 -1.97 -5.59
CA THR A 59 -35.62 -0.73 -4.84
C THR A 59 -34.81 0.32 -5.58
N ILE A 60 -33.94 -0.09 -6.49
CA ILE A 60 -33.04 0.82 -7.24
C ILE A 60 -33.38 0.78 -8.72
N LEU A 61 -33.26 -0.39 -9.36
CA LEU A 61 -33.34 -0.47 -10.83
C LEU A 61 -34.76 -0.21 -11.38
N SER A 62 -35.80 -0.44 -10.57
CA SER A 62 -37.19 -0.17 -10.95
C SER A 62 -37.67 1.23 -10.62
N ASP A 63 -36.90 1.99 -9.84
CA ASP A 63 -37.25 3.34 -9.38
C ASP A 63 -37.24 4.35 -10.54
N THR A 64 -38.10 5.37 -10.46
CA THR A 64 -38.26 6.37 -11.51
C THR A 64 -37.03 7.27 -11.66
N ALA A 65 -36.35 7.62 -10.56
CA ALA A 65 -35.16 8.45 -10.59
C ALA A 65 -34.01 7.75 -11.33
N PHE A 66 -33.81 6.46 -11.04
CA PHE A 66 -32.82 5.65 -11.74
C PHE A 66 -33.16 5.46 -13.22
N LYS A 67 -34.40 5.07 -13.53
CA LYS A 67 -34.83 4.86 -14.93
C LYS A 67 -34.64 6.10 -15.80
N HIS A 68 -35.04 7.26 -15.29
CA HIS A 68 -34.88 8.53 -16.00
C HIS A 68 -33.39 8.83 -16.26
N PHE A 69 -32.55 8.68 -15.24
CA PHE A 69 -31.11 8.85 -15.38
C PHE A 69 -30.49 7.86 -16.38
N ALA A 70 -30.84 6.57 -16.27
CA ALA A 70 -30.27 5.51 -17.09
C ALA A 70 -30.59 5.69 -18.58
N VAL A 71 -31.82 6.09 -18.93
CA VAL A 71 -32.23 6.30 -20.33
C VAL A 71 -31.36 7.35 -21.02
N GLU A 72 -30.97 8.40 -20.31
CA GLU A 72 -30.16 9.50 -20.87
C GLU A 72 -28.66 9.16 -20.85
N ASN A 73 -28.18 8.48 -19.80
CA ASN A 73 -26.76 8.46 -19.46
C ASN A 73 -26.08 7.09 -19.63
N LEU A 74 -26.82 5.99 -19.66
CA LEU A 74 -26.27 4.63 -19.59
C LEU A 74 -26.78 3.74 -20.73
N ILE A 75 -26.01 2.69 -21.02
CA ILE A 75 -26.52 1.47 -21.66
C ILE A 75 -26.67 0.41 -20.57
N LEU A 76 -27.87 -0.13 -20.37
CA LEU A 76 -28.09 -1.19 -19.38
C LEU A 76 -27.83 -2.56 -20.02
N LEU A 77 -27.00 -3.37 -19.39
CA LEU A 77 -26.75 -4.76 -19.80
C LEU A 77 -26.93 -5.66 -18.57
N THR A 78 -27.82 -6.64 -18.65
CA THR A 78 -28.05 -7.58 -17.55
C THR A 78 -27.61 -8.98 -17.97
N ALA A 79 -26.69 -9.57 -17.21
CA ALA A 79 -26.33 -10.98 -17.30
C ALA A 79 -27.04 -11.72 -16.16
N ASP A 80 -28.16 -12.36 -16.48
CA ASP A 80 -29.02 -13.03 -15.49
C ASP A 80 -28.84 -14.55 -15.51
N PHE A 81 -28.76 -15.15 -14.32
CA PHE A 81 -28.49 -16.56 -14.08
C PHE A 81 -29.61 -17.19 -13.22
N PRO A 82 -30.84 -17.32 -13.73
CA PRO A 82 -31.95 -17.94 -13.01
C PRO A 82 -31.75 -19.45 -12.81
N GLN A 83 -32.36 -20.01 -11.78
CA GLN A 83 -32.35 -21.46 -11.51
C GLN A 83 -33.62 -22.19 -11.99
N LYS A 84 -34.73 -21.46 -12.10
CA LYS A 84 -36.06 -21.99 -12.42
C LYS A 84 -36.57 -21.48 -13.76
N GLU A 85 -36.27 -20.23 -14.11
CA GLU A 85 -36.65 -19.67 -15.41
C GLU A 85 -35.78 -20.24 -16.53
N LYS A 86 -36.41 -20.64 -17.64
CA LYS A 86 -35.70 -21.18 -18.80
C LYS A 86 -35.22 -20.03 -19.69
N GLN A 87 -33.93 -20.05 -20.02
CA GLN A 87 -33.33 -19.15 -21.01
C GLN A 87 -32.98 -19.93 -22.29
N SER A 88 -32.83 -19.21 -23.40
CA SER A 88 -32.35 -19.81 -24.65
C SER A 88 -30.86 -20.20 -24.53
N PRO A 89 -30.38 -21.23 -25.25
CA PRO A 89 -28.97 -21.60 -25.24
C PRO A 89 -28.03 -20.45 -25.61
N ASP A 90 -28.43 -19.61 -26.57
CA ASP A 90 -27.63 -18.46 -26.99
C ASP A 90 -27.50 -17.39 -25.89
N LEU A 91 -28.57 -17.16 -25.12
CA LEU A 91 -28.54 -16.22 -24.01
C LEU A 91 -27.69 -16.74 -22.84
N ILE A 92 -27.76 -18.05 -22.57
CA ILE A 92 -26.90 -18.69 -21.56
C ILE A 92 -25.44 -18.52 -21.95
N ALA A 93 -25.07 -18.85 -23.19
CA ALA A 93 -23.69 -18.72 -23.67
C ALA A 93 -23.19 -17.27 -23.63
N ALA A 94 -24.04 -16.29 -23.95
CA ALA A 94 -23.70 -14.87 -23.85
C ALA A 94 -23.47 -14.41 -22.40
N ASN A 95 -24.31 -14.86 -21.46
CA ASN A 95 -24.17 -14.54 -20.04
C ASN A 95 -22.92 -15.20 -19.44
N GLU A 96 -22.65 -16.46 -19.78
CA GLU A 96 -21.44 -17.18 -19.36
C GLU A 96 -20.17 -16.47 -19.84
N LYS A 97 -20.13 -16.03 -21.10
CA LYS A 97 -19.01 -15.26 -21.64
C LYS A 97 -18.78 -13.93 -20.92
N LEU A 98 -19.86 -13.21 -20.58
CA LEU A 98 -19.79 -12.02 -19.75
C LEU A 98 -19.23 -12.33 -18.35
N ALA A 99 -19.63 -13.46 -17.74
CA ALA A 99 -19.15 -13.87 -16.43
C ALA A 99 -17.67 -14.27 -16.45
N GLU A 100 -17.22 -14.98 -17.48
CA GLU A 100 -15.79 -15.29 -17.67
C GLU A 100 -14.94 -14.02 -17.78
N GLU A 101 -15.41 -13.01 -18.52
CA GLU A 101 -14.68 -11.77 -18.76
C GLU A 101 -14.71 -10.83 -17.55
N PHE A 102 -15.87 -10.67 -16.88
CA PHE A 102 -16.09 -9.60 -15.90
C PHE A 102 -16.50 -10.06 -14.50
N ASN A 103 -16.82 -11.34 -14.28
CA ASN A 103 -17.23 -11.89 -12.98
C ASN A 103 -16.66 -13.30 -12.70
N PRO A 104 -15.34 -13.51 -12.80
CA PRO A 104 -14.74 -14.84 -12.60
C PRO A 104 -14.93 -15.40 -11.19
N GLY A 105 -15.31 -14.54 -10.22
CA GLY A 105 -15.61 -14.92 -8.85
C GLY A 105 -17.07 -15.36 -8.60
N GLY A 106 -17.95 -15.25 -9.59
CA GLY A 106 -19.36 -15.66 -9.46
C GLY A 106 -20.14 -14.86 -8.41
N LEU A 107 -19.91 -13.54 -8.33
CA LEU A 107 -20.57 -12.68 -7.34
C LEU A 107 -21.95 -12.21 -7.82
N PHE A 108 -22.94 -12.27 -6.92
CA PHE A 108 -24.32 -11.85 -7.19
C PHE A 108 -24.91 -11.07 -6.00
N PRO A 109 -25.45 -9.84 -6.20
CA PRO A 109 -25.36 -9.04 -7.41
C PRO A 109 -23.98 -8.41 -7.57
N LEU A 110 -23.51 -8.29 -8.81
CA LEU A 110 -22.33 -7.50 -9.15
C LEU A 110 -22.75 -6.44 -10.18
N LEU A 111 -22.50 -5.17 -9.87
CA LEU A 111 -22.80 -4.03 -10.74
C LEU A 111 -21.49 -3.37 -11.15
N LEU A 112 -21.23 -3.33 -12.45
CA LEU A 112 -20.02 -2.77 -13.03
C LEU A 112 -20.36 -1.61 -13.95
N LEU A 113 -19.69 -0.49 -13.79
CA LEU A 113 -19.67 0.59 -14.78
C LEU A 113 -18.52 0.31 -15.75
N ILE A 114 -18.80 0.17 -17.03
CA ILE A 114 -17.85 -0.25 -18.07
C ILE A 114 -17.88 0.75 -19.23
N ASN A 115 -16.71 1.09 -19.76
CA ASN A 115 -16.62 1.94 -20.95
C ASN A 115 -16.93 1.17 -22.24
N ALA A 116 -17.15 1.90 -23.32
CA ALA A 116 -17.40 1.35 -24.65
C ALA A 116 -16.22 0.52 -25.22
N ASP A 117 -15.00 0.72 -24.70
CA ASP A 117 -13.79 -0.07 -25.00
C ASP A 117 -13.66 -1.34 -24.14
N LYS A 118 -14.71 -1.70 -23.38
CA LYS A 118 -14.76 -2.79 -22.40
C LYS A 118 -13.85 -2.61 -21.17
N THR A 119 -13.25 -1.44 -20.96
CA THR A 119 -12.52 -1.17 -19.71
C THR A 119 -13.50 -0.97 -18.55
N VAL A 120 -13.31 -1.73 -17.47
CA VAL A 120 -14.10 -1.57 -16.23
C VAL A 120 -13.68 -0.27 -15.55
N VAL A 121 -14.64 0.63 -15.34
CA VAL A 121 -14.44 1.88 -14.61
C VAL A 121 -14.41 1.60 -13.11
N THR A 122 -15.43 0.91 -12.59
CA THR A 122 -15.56 0.55 -11.17
C THR A 122 -16.66 -0.48 -10.95
N SER A 123 -16.63 -1.17 -9.81
CA SER A 123 -17.81 -1.82 -9.23
C SER A 123 -18.63 -0.81 -8.41
N LEU A 124 -19.95 -0.99 -8.35
CA LEU A 124 -20.88 -0.11 -7.65
C LEU A 124 -21.43 -0.78 -6.38
N ALA A 125 -21.36 -0.05 -5.26
CA ALA A 125 -21.98 -0.46 -4.02
C ALA A 125 -23.48 -0.13 -4.03
N TRP A 126 -24.30 -1.07 -3.59
CA TRP A 126 -25.77 -0.95 -3.62
C TRP A 126 -26.40 -1.12 -2.23
N GLU A 127 -25.68 -1.69 -1.26
CA GLU A 127 -26.17 -1.89 0.10
C GLU A 127 -26.41 -0.54 0.79
N ASN A 128 -27.60 -0.36 1.36
CA ASN A 128 -28.03 0.86 2.06
C ASN A 128 -28.16 2.12 1.18
N TYR A 129 -28.18 2.00 -0.15
CA TYR A 129 -28.45 3.11 -1.05
C TYR A 129 -29.95 3.26 -1.36
N SER A 130 -30.43 4.51 -1.39
CA SER A 130 -31.67 4.86 -2.10
C SER A 130 -31.38 4.99 -3.60
N ALA A 131 -32.42 4.91 -4.45
CA ALA A 131 -32.24 5.09 -5.90
C ALA A 131 -31.57 6.42 -6.25
N SER A 132 -31.95 7.53 -5.59
CA SER A 132 -31.33 8.83 -5.80
C SER A 132 -29.87 8.86 -5.36
N ALA A 133 -29.52 8.28 -4.21
CA ALA A 133 -28.14 8.20 -3.76
C ALA A 133 -27.27 7.33 -4.70
N PHE A 134 -27.86 6.26 -5.25
CA PHE A 134 -27.21 5.41 -6.24
C PHE A 134 -26.98 6.15 -7.56
N VAL A 135 -27.93 6.98 -8.00
CA VAL A 135 -27.76 7.86 -9.16
C VAL A 135 -26.65 8.90 -8.94
N GLU A 136 -26.55 9.49 -7.75
CA GLU A 136 -25.44 10.42 -7.44
C GLU A 136 -24.08 9.70 -7.45
N GLN A 137 -24.01 8.47 -6.92
CA GLN A 137 -22.81 7.63 -7.06
C GLN A 137 -22.47 7.40 -8.54
N LEU A 138 -23.44 7.05 -9.38
CA LEU A 138 -23.22 6.87 -10.81
C LEU A 138 -22.72 8.13 -11.50
N LYS A 139 -23.34 9.29 -11.24
CA LYS A 139 -22.89 10.59 -11.78
C LYS A 139 -21.46 10.90 -11.38
N GLU A 140 -21.11 10.67 -10.12
CA GLU A 140 -19.74 10.86 -9.62
C GLU A 140 -18.76 9.95 -10.39
N LYS A 141 -19.07 8.66 -10.52
CA LYS A 141 -18.21 7.69 -11.21
C LYS A 141 -18.12 7.93 -12.72
N MET A 142 -19.20 8.41 -13.35
CA MET A 142 -19.23 8.79 -14.76
C MET A 142 -18.45 10.08 -15.04
N ASN A 143 -18.60 11.10 -14.18
CA ASN A 143 -17.83 12.34 -14.28
C ASN A 143 -16.33 12.11 -13.98
N ASN A 144 -16.02 11.12 -13.14
CA ASN A 144 -14.68 10.61 -12.89
C ASN A 144 -14.19 9.63 -13.98
N GLY A 145 -14.88 9.55 -15.13
CA GLY A 145 -14.41 8.88 -16.36
C GLY A 145 -13.14 9.49 -16.97
N ASN A 146 -12.53 10.50 -16.33
CA ASN A 146 -11.09 10.69 -16.42
C ASN A 146 -10.40 9.47 -15.80
N LYS A 147 -10.04 8.48 -16.64
CA LYS A 147 -9.12 7.38 -16.29
C LYS A 147 -8.08 7.94 -15.33
N LEU A 148 -8.05 7.43 -14.09
CA LEU A 148 -7.02 7.82 -13.13
C LEU A 148 -5.67 7.73 -13.84
N LYS A 149 -4.82 8.73 -13.68
CA LYS A 149 -3.47 8.74 -14.23
C LYS A 149 -2.48 8.64 -13.09
N GLU A 150 -1.38 7.98 -13.37
CA GLU A 150 -0.25 7.95 -12.45
C GLU A 150 0.49 9.29 -12.54
N TYR A 151 0.66 9.92 -11.39
CA TYR A 151 1.51 11.08 -11.22
C TYR A 151 2.66 10.69 -10.31
N ALA A 152 3.87 11.07 -10.70
CA ALA A 152 5.08 10.69 -9.98
C ALA A 152 5.91 11.91 -9.58
N ALA A 153 6.52 11.83 -8.41
CA ALA A 153 7.54 12.78 -7.96
C ALA A 153 8.71 12.04 -7.33
N ASN A 154 9.89 12.65 -7.43
CA ASN A 154 11.09 12.20 -6.74
C ASN A 154 11.60 13.33 -5.84
N ALA A 155 12.11 12.97 -4.67
CA ALA A 155 12.71 13.93 -3.74
C ALA A 155 13.84 13.26 -2.96
N LYS A 156 14.81 14.05 -2.50
CA LYS A 156 15.82 13.60 -1.53
C LYS A 156 15.37 14.01 -0.14
N LEU A 157 15.01 13.03 0.69
CA LEU A 157 14.40 13.21 2.01
C LEU A 157 15.00 12.17 2.97
N MET A 158 15.13 12.49 4.26
CA MET A 158 15.73 11.59 5.26
C MET A 158 17.09 11.03 4.81
N GLY A 159 17.90 11.87 4.15
CA GLY A 159 19.20 11.48 3.58
C GLY A 159 19.16 10.52 2.39
N SER A 160 17.98 10.13 1.89
CA SER A 160 17.77 9.05 0.92
C SER A 160 16.92 9.50 -0.27
N ALA A 161 16.89 8.72 -1.35
CA ALA A 161 16.01 8.96 -2.49
C ALA A 161 14.60 8.43 -2.18
N PHE A 162 13.59 9.28 -2.39
CA PHE A 162 12.18 8.92 -2.31
C PHE A 162 11.53 9.07 -3.68
N SER A 163 10.70 8.10 -4.04
CA SER A 163 9.82 8.13 -5.21
C SER A 163 8.39 7.90 -4.78
N PHE A 164 7.49 8.75 -5.27
CA PHE A 164 6.07 8.70 -4.98
C PHE A 164 5.32 8.51 -6.29
N ILE A 165 4.32 7.63 -6.30
CA ILE A 165 3.36 7.49 -7.39
C ILE A 165 1.97 7.52 -6.76
N VAL A 166 1.10 8.39 -7.24
CA VAL A 166 -0.30 8.47 -6.83
C VAL A 166 -1.21 8.45 -8.05
N ALA A 167 -2.34 7.78 -7.94
CA ALA A 167 -3.40 7.82 -8.94
C ALA A 167 -4.33 9.02 -8.68
N ALA A 168 -4.50 9.89 -9.68
CA ALA A 168 -5.39 11.04 -9.60
C ALA A 168 -6.13 11.29 -10.92
N GLU A 169 -7.23 12.05 -10.86
CA GLU A 169 -8.13 12.32 -11.99
C GLU A 169 -7.56 13.35 -12.97
N ASN A 170 -6.69 14.23 -12.49
CA ASN A 170 -6.03 15.26 -13.31
C ASN A 170 -4.69 15.69 -12.70
N LYS A 171 -3.94 16.47 -13.49
CA LYS A 171 -2.57 16.89 -13.18
C LYS A 171 -2.48 17.74 -11.91
N ASP A 172 -3.37 18.73 -11.76
CA ASP A 172 -3.33 19.65 -10.63
C ASP A 172 -3.56 18.92 -9.30
N LYS A 173 -4.51 17.97 -9.28
CA LYS A 173 -4.75 17.11 -8.11
C LYS A 173 -3.58 16.17 -7.86
N GLY A 174 -3.01 15.56 -8.91
CA GLY A 174 -1.81 14.72 -8.78
C GLY A 174 -0.62 15.47 -8.18
N GLU A 175 -0.32 16.67 -8.68
CA GLU A 175 0.78 17.51 -8.17
C GLU A 175 0.55 17.96 -6.72
N ALA A 176 -0.69 18.31 -6.35
CA ALA A 176 -1.05 18.64 -4.98
C ALA A 176 -0.83 17.46 -4.02
N LEU A 177 -1.28 16.26 -4.39
CA LEU A 177 -1.09 15.04 -3.59
C LEU A 177 0.39 14.67 -3.44
N LEU A 178 1.19 14.80 -4.50
CA LEU A 178 2.63 14.55 -4.46
C LEU A 178 3.37 15.55 -3.55
N LYS A 179 2.94 16.82 -3.57
CA LYS A 179 3.46 17.82 -2.64
C LYS A 179 3.14 17.44 -1.19
N ASP A 180 1.91 17.02 -0.91
CA ASP A 180 1.52 16.57 0.43
C ASP A 180 2.33 15.34 0.89
N CYS A 181 2.64 14.41 -0.01
CA CYS A 181 3.52 13.28 0.29
C CYS A 181 4.91 13.74 0.75
N ILE A 182 5.52 14.69 0.03
CA ILE A 182 6.84 15.22 0.34
C ILE A 182 6.83 15.96 1.68
N GLU A 183 5.81 16.80 1.92
CA GLU A 183 5.70 17.54 3.17
C GLU A 183 5.47 16.64 4.38
N GLU A 184 4.73 15.54 4.23
CA GLU A 184 4.55 14.57 5.31
C GLU A 184 5.86 13.86 5.67
N VAL A 185 6.68 13.46 4.67
CA VAL A 185 8.01 12.89 4.96
C VAL A 185 8.91 13.92 5.65
N LYS A 186 8.89 15.20 5.23
CA LYS A 186 9.66 16.27 5.91
C LYS A 186 9.19 16.46 7.35
N ARG A 187 7.87 16.38 7.61
CA ARG A 187 7.32 16.44 8.97
C ARG A 187 7.88 15.31 9.83
N ILE A 188 7.88 14.08 9.31
CA ILE A 188 8.45 12.91 9.99
C ILE A 188 9.96 13.06 10.21
N GLU A 189 10.71 13.52 9.20
CA GLU A 189 12.14 13.77 9.30
C GLU A 189 12.47 14.77 10.43
N ASN A 190 11.74 15.88 10.50
CA ASN A 190 11.93 16.90 11.54
C ASN A 190 11.75 16.36 12.96
N ILE A 191 10.88 15.36 13.15
CA ILE A 191 10.63 14.74 14.46
C ILE A 191 11.71 13.67 14.76
N LEU A 192 12.07 12.85 13.78
CA LEU A 192 12.89 11.64 13.98
C LEU A 192 14.39 11.82 13.77
N THR A 193 14.82 12.89 13.08
CA THR A 193 16.25 13.11 12.80
C THR A 193 17.05 13.22 14.09
N GLU A 194 18.22 12.59 14.14
CA GLU A 194 19.15 12.73 15.27
C GLU A 194 20.13 13.91 15.07
N PHE A 195 20.09 14.56 13.91
CA PHE A 195 21.05 15.59 13.50
C PHE A 195 20.56 17.02 13.75
N SER A 196 19.25 17.21 13.97
CA SER A 196 18.69 18.52 14.30
C SER A 196 18.59 18.71 15.80
N GLU A 197 19.11 19.83 16.31
CA GLU A 197 19.03 20.20 17.73
C GLU A 197 17.59 20.38 18.23
N THR A 198 16.64 20.64 17.33
CA THR A 198 15.23 20.89 17.67
C THR A 198 14.35 19.64 17.60
N SER A 199 14.89 18.51 17.15
CA SER A 199 14.12 17.26 17.04
C SER A 199 13.86 16.61 18.41
N GLU A 200 12.78 15.85 18.50
CA GLU A 200 12.46 15.07 19.72
C GLU A 200 13.53 14.01 19.99
N THR A 201 14.09 13.42 18.94
CA THR A 201 15.16 12.40 19.03
C THR A 201 16.45 12.99 19.60
N ALA A 202 16.90 14.16 19.11
CA ALA A 202 18.05 14.84 19.67
C ALA A 202 17.81 15.28 21.12
N ALA A 203 16.61 15.75 21.45
CA ALA A 203 16.25 16.10 22.83
C ALA A 203 16.37 14.88 23.78
N ILE A 204 15.87 13.71 23.37
CA ILE A 204 16.04 12.45 24.12
C ILE A 204 17.52 12.12 24.29
N ASN A 205 18.30 12.14 23.20
CA ASN A 205 19.72 11.79 23.21
C ASN A 205 20.56 12.73 24.09
N ASN A 206 20.30 14.04 24.04
CA ASN A 206 21.01 15.05 24.83
C ASN A 206 20.74 14.94 26.34
N ASN A 207 19.64 14.31 26.73
CA ASN A 207 19.23 14.08 28.11
C ASN A 207 19.47 12.65 28.61
N ALA A 208 20.19 11.81 27.84
CA ALA A 208 20.52 10.45 28.23
C ALA A 208 21.25 10.39 29.57
N GLY A 209 20.71 9.60 30.51
CA GLY A 209 21.21 9.47 31.88
C GLY A 209 21.05 10.71 32.76
N LYS A 210 20.26 11.71 32.34
CA LYS A 210 20.04 12.96 33.09
C LYS A 210 18.62 13.07 33.64
N LYS A 211 17.62 13.14 32.75
CA LYS A 211 16.21 13.32 33.11
C LYS A 211 15.27 12.83 32.00
N PRO A 212 14.01 12.52 32.31
CA PRO A 212 12.99 12.27 31.30
C PRO A 212 12.78 13.47 30.37
N VAL A 213 12.40 13.18 29.13
CA VAL A 213 12.07 14.16 28.10
C VAL A 213 10.64 13.91 27.64
N ARG A 214 9.81 14.95 27.70
CA ARG A 214 8.46 14.91 27.13
C ARG A 214 8.54 14.99 25.60
N VAL A 215 7.82 14.10 24.94
CA VAL A 215 7.74 14.03 23.47
C VAL A 215 6.28 13.95 23.01
N SER A 216 6.06 14.07 21.71
CA SER A 216 4.76 13.81 21.11
C SER A 216 4.28 12.39 21.40
N ALA A 217 2.96 12.21 21.43
CA ALA A 217 2.36 10.87 21.53
C ALA A 217 2.75 9.98 20.33
N GLU A 218 3.06 10.60 19.18
CA GLU A 218 3.51 9.91 17.98
C GLU A 218 4.88 9.24 18.20
N THR A 219 5.88 10.01 18.65
CA THR A 219 7.22 9.50 18.96
C THR A 219 7.20 8.49 20.10
N HIS A 220 6.42 8.76 21.16
CA HIS A 220 6.29 7.82 22.28
C HIS A 220 5.76 6.45 21.84
N ARG A 221 4.71 6.43 21.01
CA ARG A 221 4.15 5.19 20.45
C ARG A 221 5.12 4.51 19.49
N LEU A 222 5.88 5.27 18.67
CA LEU A 222 6.90 4.69 17.80
C LEU A 222 8.01 4.01 18.60
N ILE A 223 8.50 4.64 19.68
CA ILE A 223 9.49 4.03 20.58
C ILE A 223 8.91 2.78 21.25
N GLN A 224 7.64 2.80 21.66
CA GLN A 224 6.99 1.60 22.19
C GLN A 224 6.98 0.46 21.17
N ARG A 225 6.63 0.73 19.91
CA ARG A 225 6.70 -0.29 18.84
C ARG A 225 8.12 -0.79 18.62
N CYS A 226 9.11 0.11 18.60
CA CYS A 226 10.53 -0.27 18.51
C CYS A 226 10.94 -1.23 19.64
N LYS A 227 10.49 -0.96 20.88
CA LYS A 227 10.74 -1.86 22.02
C LYS A 227 10.07 -3.21 21.83
N ASN A 228 8.81 -3.25 21.37
CA ASN A 228 8.11 -4.50 21.10
C ASN A 228 8.82 -5.34 20.03
N ILE A 229 9.30 -4.71 18.95
CA ILE A 229 10.08 -5.39 17.90
C ILE A 229 11.43 -5.86 18.45
N SER A 230 12.06 -5.09 19.33
CA SER A 230 13.29 -5.48 20.01
C SER A 230 13.04 -6.71 20.90
N GLU A 231 11.92 -6.79 21.62
CA GLU A 231 11.55 -7.97 22.41
C GLU A 231 11.29 -9.19 21.53
N LEU A 232 10.48 -9.01 20.48
CA LEU A 232 10.14 -10.05 19.51
C LEU A 232 11.38 -10.66 18.84
N SER A 233 12.38 -9.82 18.50
CA SER A 233 13.63 -10.24 17.88
C SER A 233 14.71 -10.65 18.88
N GLY A 234 14.40 -10.65 20.19
CA GLY A 234 15.36 -10.94 21.25
C GLY A 234 16.56 -9.97 21.28
N GLY A 235 16.35 -8.72 20.88
CA GLY A 235 17.34 -7.63 20.84
C GLY A 235 18.17 -7.57 19.56
N ALA A 236 17.81 -8.32 18.51
CA ALA A 236 18.51 -8.25 17.23
C ALA A 236 18.19 -6.94 16.48
N PHE A 237 16.95 -6.46 16.57
CA PHE A 237 16.62 -5.05 16.32
C PHE A 237 16.74 -4.26 17.63
N ASP A 238 17.47 -3.15 17.59
CA ASP A 238 17.59 -2.25 18.74
C ASP A 238 17.93 -0.83 18.28
N ILE A 239 17.02 0.12 18.51
CA ILE A 239 17.21 1.54 18.13
C ILE A 239 18.35 2.21 18.91
N THR A 240 18.86 1.61 19.99
CA THR A 240 20.02 2.12 20.73
C THR A 240 21.38 1.70 20.16
N SER A 241 21.38 0.82 19.15
CA SER A 241 22.61 0.28 18.53
C SER A 241 23.48 1.31 17.82
N GLY A 242 23.00 2.54 17.61
CA GLY A 242 23.75 3.62 16.99
C GLY A 242 25.07 3.95 17.69
N VAL A 243 25.17 3.73 19.02
CA VAL A 243 26.43 3.87 19.77
C VAL A 243 27.51 2.91 19.30
N LEU A 244 27.13 1.72 18.84
CA LEU A 244 28.05 0.70 18.35
C LEU A 244 28.55 1.04 16.94
N LYS A 245 27.67 1.59 16.09
CA LYS A 245 28.02 2.00 14.72
C LYS A 245 29.17 3.00 14.68
N LYS A 246 29.22 3.92 15.65
CA LYS A 246 30.29 4.92 15.77
C LYS A 246 31.69 4.33 16.03
N LEU A 247 31.77 3.09 16.50
CA LEU A 247 33.06 2.40 16.71
C LEU A 247 33.72 1.98 15.40
N TYR A 248 32.92 1.70 14.38
CA TYR A 248 33.39 1.14 13.12
C TYR A 248 33.42 2.24 12.07
N ARG A 249 34.62 2.62 11.64
CA ARG A 249 34.80 3.67 10.63
C ARG A 249 34.64 3.07 9.24
N PHE A 250 33.39 2.84 8.82
CA PHE A 250 33.04 2.23 7.52
C PHE A 250 33.63 2.94 6.29
N HIS A 251 34.02 4.21 6.43
CA HIS A 251 34.56 5.03 5.35
C HIS A 251 36.09 5.26 5.44
N ASN A 252 36.74 4.88 6.55
CA ASN A 252 38.19 5.04 6.70
C ASN A 252 38.92 3.77 6.26
N ARG A 253 40.01 3.95 5.51
CA ARG A 253 40.96 2.88 5.20
C ARG A 253 42.31 3.18 5.87
N PRO A 254 42.97 2.20 6.52
CA PRO A 254 42.56 0.82 6.67
C PRO A 254 41.36 0.66 7.62
N ALA A 255 40.49 -0.31 7.32
CA ALA A 255 39.41 -0.68 8.22
C ALA A 255 39.98 -1.55 9.34
N GLU A 256 39.65 -1.23 10.58
CA GLU A 256 40.17 -1.93 11.76
C GLU A 256 39.03 -2.34 12.70
N ILE A 257 39.17 -3.52 13.30
CA ILE A 257 38.26 -3.97 14.35
C ILE A 257 38.72 -3.36 15.68
N PRO A 258 37.86 -2.61 16.39
CA PRO A 258 38.22 -1.99 17.65
C PRO A 258 38.63 -3.04 18.71
N PRO A 259 39.53 -2.69 19.65
CA PRO A 259 39.85 -3.51 20.80
C PRO A 259 38.59 -3.94 21.57
N LYS A 260 38.56 -5.19 22.04
CA LYS A 260 37.42 -5.78 22.77
C LYS A 260 36.90 -4.92 23.92
N GLN A 261 37.82 -4.23 24.63
CA GLN A 261 37.45 -3.37 25.75
C GLN A 261 36.60 -2.17 25.31
N ILE A 262 36.90 -1.57 24.16
CA ILE A 262 36.13 -0.44 23.62
C ILE A 262 34.72 -0.91 23.23
N VAL A 263 34.63 -2.08 22.58
CA VAL A 263 33.33 -2.69 22.21
C VAL A 263 32.50 -2.97 23.47
N LYS A 264 33.11 -3.53 24.51
CA LYS A 264 32.44 -3.81 25.79
C LYS A 264 31.90 -2.53 26.45
N SER A 265 32.67 -1.46 26.49
CA SER A 265 32.21 -0.17 27.02
C SER A 265 31.04 0.40 26.22
N ALA A 266 31.03 0.25 24.89
CA ALA A 266 29.91 0.70 24.07
C ALA A 266 28.64 -0.15 24.26
N LEU A 267 28.78 -1.46 24.45
CA LEU A 267 27.66 -2.37 24.76
C LEU A 267 26.95 -1.99 26.06
N GLU A 268 27.68 -1.42 27.04
CA GLU A 268 27.05 -0.94 28.27
C GLU A 268 26.07 0.22 28.02
N MET A 269 26.21 0.95 26.91
CA MET A 269 25.35 2.04 26.45
C MET A 269 24.28 1.58 25.42
N CYS A 270 24.29 0.31 25.02
CA CYS A 270 23.30 -0.29 24.13
C CYS A 270 22.29 -1.14 24.93
N GLY A 271 21.03 -1.14 24.52
CA GLY A 271 19.97 -2.01 25.04
C GLY A 271 18.62 -1.32 25.20
N TYR A 272 17.63 -1.76 24.42
CA TYR A 272 16.24 -1.25 24.42
C TYR A 272 15.55 -1.34 25.80
N LYS A 273 15.95 -2.29 26.66
CA LYS A 273 15.42 -2.44 28.04
C LYS A 273 15.75 -1.24 28.95
N LYS A 274 16.79 -0.47 28.57
CA LYS A 274 17.24 0.75 29.25
C LYS A 274 16.50 2.01 28.78
N ILE A 275 15.55 1.86 27.85
CA ILE A 275 14.61 2.92 27.48
C ILE A 275 13.39 2.80 28.39
N LYS A 276 13.12 3.83 29.19
CA LYS A 276 11.89 3.93 29.99
C LYS A 276 10.89 4.83 29.30
N LEU A 277 9.69 4.28 29.10
CA LEU A 277 8.53 5.02 28.65
C LEU A 277 7.68 5.28 29.89
N LEU A 278 7.51 6.56 30.21
CA LEU A 278 6.84 7.04 31.40
C LEU A 278 5.46 7.62 31.03
N PRO A 279 4.58 7.88 32.02
CA PRO A 279 3.32 8.59 31.79
C PRO A 279 3.52 9.97 31.12
N ALA A 280 2.43 10.56 30.61
CA ALA A 280 2.43 11.87 29.95
C ALA A 280 3.35 12.00 28.71
N SER A 281 3.62 10.89 28.04
CA SER A 281 4.50 10.79 26.87
C SER A 281 5.96 11.20 27.15
N GLU A 282 6.49 10.79 28.30
CA GLU A 282 7.89 11.01 28.65
C GLU A 282 8.77 9.79 28.33
N VAL A 283 10.01 10.07 27.91
CA VAL A 283 11.03 9.07 27.56
C VAL A 283 12.30 9.36 28.35
N LEU A 284 12.85 8.33 28.99
CA LEU A 284 14.14 8.40 29.69
C LEU A 284 15.08 7.31 29.15
N LEU A 285 16.29 7.70 28.77
CA LEU A 285 17.39 6.76 28.57
C LEU A 285 18.16 6.64 29.89
N GLU A 286 18.21 5.46 30.49
CA GLU A 286 18.72 5.28 31.86
C GLU A 286 20.20 5.60 32.04
N LYS A 287 21.02 5.41 31.00
CA LYS A 287 22.47 5.57 31.09
C LYS A 287 22.97 6.77 30.30
N LYS A 288 23.94 7.48 30.90
CA LYS A 288 24.70 8.52 30.21
C LYS A 288 25.44 7.90 29.02
N GLY A 289 25.38 8.58 27.86
CA GLY A 289 26.01 8.11 26.63
C GLY A 289 25.16 7.14 25.81
N MET A 290 23.98 6.73 26.29
CA MET A 290 22.98 6.09 25.42
C MET A 290 22.57 7.03 24.29
N HIS A 291 22.20 6.44 23.17
CA HIS A 291 21.77 7.16 21.98
C HIS A 291 20.76 6.31 21.22
N ILE A 292 19.59 6.84 20.91
CA ILE A 292 18.61 6.21 20.03
C ILE A 292 18.71 6.77 18.61
N SER A 293 18.39 5.94 17.63
CA SER A 293 18.33 6.27 16.22
C SER A 293 17.20 5.49 15.55
N PHE A 294 16.43 6.17 14.69
CA PHE A 294 15.37 5.53 13.91
C PHE A 294 15.85 5.11 12.51
N ALA A 295 17.16 5.06 12.24
CA ALA A 295 17.67 4.76 10.90
C ALA A 295 17.18 3.41 10.31
N ALA A 296 16.89 2.41 11.16
CA ALA A 296 16.46 1.07 10.75
C ALA A 296 14.93 0.86 10.75
N ILE A 297 14.14 1.94 10.86
CA ILE A 297 12.66 1.86 10.91
C ILE A 297 11.99 3.12 10.37
N GLY A 298 12.69 4.26 10.37
CA GLY A 298 12.13 5.59 10.12
C GLY A 298 11.68 5.78 8.68
N LYS A 299 12.35 5.15 7.71
CA LYS A 299 11.95 5.23 6.29
C LYS A 299 10.66 4.45 6.06
N GLY A 300 10.60 3.22 6.57
CA GLY A 300 9.37 2.42 6.56
C GLY A 300 8.21 3.13 7.27
N TYR A 301 8.48 3.77 8.42
CA TYR A 301 7.48 4.58 9.13
C TYR A 301 6.97 5.76 8.31
N ALA A 302 7.86 6.53 7.70
CA ALA A 302 7.48 7.65 6.84
C ALA A 302 6.65 7.20 5.64
N ALA A 303 7.02 6.08 5.00
CA ALA A 303 6.27 5.49 3.90
C ALA A 303 4.85 5.09 4.32
N ASP A 304 4.69 4.41 5.46
CA ASP A 304 3.38 4.05 6.01
C ASP A 304 2.53 5.30 6.35
N LYS A 305 3.16 6.37 6.87
CA LYS A 305 2.47 7.63 7.17
C LYS A 305 1.94 8.34 5.92
N VAL A 306 2.75 8.40 4.87
CA VAL A 306 2.32 8.94 3.59
C VAL A 306 1.18 8.10 3.01
N LYS A 307 1.30 6.77 3.01
CA LYS A 307 0.22 5.88 2.55
C LYS A 307 -1.09 6.15 3.28
N ASN A 308 -1.06 6.22 4.61
CA ASN A 308 -2.25 6.48 5.42
C ASN A 308 -2.86 7.86 5.10
N LEU A 309 -2.03 8.91 4.99
CA LEU A 309 -2.48 10.25 4.60
C LEU A 309 -3.15 10.25 3.22
N MET A 310 -2.58 9.51 2.25
CA MET A 310 -3.15 9.40 0.91
C MET A 310 -4.50 8.67 0.92
N ILE A 311 -4.61 7.58 1.67
CA ILE A 311 -5.88 6.85 1.86
C ILE A 311 -6.94 7.76 2.52
N GLU A 312 -6.57 8.50 3.56
CA GLU A 312 -7.45 9.48 4.23
C GLU A 312 -7.93 10.60 3.28
N LYS A 313 -7.09 10.98 2.32
CA LYS A 313 -7.43 11.93 1.24
C LYS A 313 -8.22 11.31 0.08
N GLY A 314 -8.60 10.04 0.18
CA GLY A 314 -9.40 9.33 -0.83
C GLY A 314 -8.60 8.82 -2.03
N VAL A 315 -7.26 8.77 -1.94
CA VAL A 315 -6.41 8.21 -3.00
C VAL A 315 -6.48 6.69 -2.96
N VAL A 316 -7.07 6.11 -4.01
CA VAL A 316 -7.40 4.68 -4.06
C VAL A 316 -6.22 3.78 -4.45
N SER A 317 -5.16 4.33 -5.08
CA SER A 317 -3.94 3.58 -5.37
C SER A 317 -2.69 4.44 -5.40
N GLY A 318 -1.55 3.81 -5.12
CA GLY A 318 -0.26 4.44 -5.20
C GLY A 318 0.88 3.57 -4.70
N VAL A 319 2.09 4.11 -4.81
CA VAL A 319 3.35 3.52 -4.34
C VAL A 319 4.19 4.60 -3.70
N ILE A 320 4.73 4.31 -2.52
CA ILE A 320 5.82 5.08 -1.93
C ILE A 320 7.04 4.19 -1.84
N ASN A 321 8.16 4.64 -2.41
CA ASN A 321 9.45 3.96 -2.36
C ASN A 321 10.46 4.86 -1.65
N ALA A 322 10.89 4.45 -0.47
CA ALA A 322 11.89 5.11 0.36
C ALA A 322 13.23 4.35 0.28
N SER A 323 13.97 4.54 -0.82
CA SER A 323 15.26 3.89 -1.07
C SER A 323 15.23 2.35 -1.02
N GLY A 324 14.19 1.74 -1.58
CA GLY A 324 13.98 0.30 -1.59
C GLY A 324 12.95 -0.19 -0.58
N ASP A 325 12.61 0.62 0.43
CA ASP A 325 11.52 0.35 1.35
C ASP A 325 10.21 0.85 0.73
N LEU A 326 9.44 -0.09 0.19
CA LEU A 326 8.32 0.20 -0.69
C LEU A 326 7.01 -0.22 -0.04
N THR A 327 6.01 0.66 -0.06
CA THR A 327 4.61 0.37 0.27
C THR A 327 3.73 0.66 -0.93
N ALA A 328 2.85 -0.28 -1.28
CA ALA A 328 1.89 -0.13 -2.35
C ALA A 328 0.47 -0.35 -1.81
N TRP A 329 -0.51 0.26 -2.47
CA TRP A 329 -1.93 -0.01 -2.21
C TRP A 329 -2.76 0.13 -3.47
N GLY A 330 -3.88 -0.60 -3.49
CA GLY A 330 -4.76 -0.67 -4.64
C GLY A 330 -4.10 -1.27 -5.89
N LEU A 331 -4.81 -1.15 -7.02
CA LEU A 331 -4.32 -1.55 -8.34
C LEU A 331 -3.83 -0.31 -9.10
N ARG A 332 -2.93 -0.51 -10.06
CA ARG A 332 -2.56 0.53 -11.01
C ARG A 332 -3.81 0.99 -11.78
N PRO A 333 -3.82 2.21 -12.36
CA PRO A 333 -4.98 2.66 -13.12
C PRO A 333 -5.35 1.82 -14.35
N ASP A 334 -4.43 0.98 -14.83
CA ASP A 334 -4.69 0.00 -15.90
C ASP A 334 -5.27 -1.34 -15.37
N GLY A 335 -5.53 -1.45 -14.07
CA GLY A 335 -6.05 -2.64 -13.40
C GLY A 335 -4.98 -3.68 -13.02
N SER A 336 -3.71 -3.47 -13.38
CA SER A 336 -2.64 -4.40 -13.04
C SER A 336 -2.13 -4.20 -11.59
N ASN A 337 -1.55 -5.27 -11.02
CA ASN A 337 -0.90 -5.16 -9.71
C ASN A 337 0.38 -4.32 -9.80
N TRP A 338 0.70 -3.61 -8.71
CA TRP A 338 2.04 -3.07 -8.52
C TRP A 338 3.06 -4.21 -8.47
N LYS A 339 4.25 -3.97 -9.04
CA LYS A 339 5.33 -4.95 -9.04
C LYS A 339 6.59 -4.31 -8.50
N THR A 340 7.37 -5.09 -7.76
CA THR A 340 8.70 -4.72 -7.28
C THR A 340 9.69 -5.82 -7.58
N GLY A 341 10.93 -5.44 -7.86
CA GLY A 341 12.03 -6.38 -8.08
C GLY A 341 12.89 -6.49 -6.82
N VAL A 342 13.25 -7.71 -6.44
CA VAL A 342 14.37 -7.95 -5.51
C VAL A 342 15.64 -8.00 -6.34
N ALA A 343 16.57 -7.08 -6.08
CA ALA A 343 17.82 -6.99 -6.81
C ALA A 343 18.82 -8.08 -6.39
N ASP A 344 19.70 -8.46 -7.32
CA ASP A 344 20.88 -9.26 -7.00
C ASP A 344 21.83 -8.41 -6.12
N PRO A 345 22.24 -8.88 -4.93
CA PRO A 345 23.15 -8.12 -4.07
C PRO A 345 24.56 -7.97 -4.65
N ASP A 346 24.99 -8.80 -5.60
CA ASP A 346 26.29 -8.67 -6.29
C ASP A 346 26.19 -7.75 -7.52
N ASP A 347 24.99 -7.61 -8.10
CA ASP A 347 24.74 -6.77 -9.28
C ASP A 347 23.34 -6.12 -9.18
N PRO A 348 23.23 -4.93 -8.56
CA PRO A 348 21.95 -4.26 -8.37
C PRO A 348 21.18 -3.93 -9.67
N SER A 349 21.81 -4.07 -10.84
CA SER A 349 21.13 -3.91 -12.13
C SER A 349 20.29 -5.13 -12.53
N LYS A 350 20.52 -6.29 -11.89
CA LYS A 350 19.79 -7.54 -12.12
C LYS A 350 18.72 -7.74 -11.07
N ILE A 351 17.55 -8.21 -11.51
CA ILE A 351 16.44 -8.59 -10.63
C ILE A 351 16.39 -10.11 -10.53
N ILE A 352 16.57 -10.65 -9.33
CA ILE A 352 16.50 -12.09 -9.06
C ILE A 352 15.06 -12.58 -8.86
N LEU A 353 14.15 -11.68 -8.51
CA LEU A 353 12.75 -12.01 -8.29
C LEU A 353 11.83 -10.80 -8.52
N TRP A 354 10.70 -11.04 -9.18
CA TRP A 354 9.60 -10.08 -9.25
C TRP A 354 8.49 -10.48 -8.27
N LEU A 355 8.05 -9.51 -7.47
CA LEU A 355 6.96 -9.66 -6.51
C LEU A 355 5.80 -8.76 -6.91
N SER A 356 4.60 -9.34 -6.89
CA SER A 356 3.36 -8.58 -7.00
C SER A 356 3.01 -8.03 -5.63
N LEU A 357 2.81 -6.72 -5.54
CA LEU A 357 2.43 -6.02 -4.32
C LEU A 357 0.96 -5.65 -4.41
N ASN A 358 0.13 -6.30 -3.60
CA ASN A 358 -1.27 -5.93 -3.40
C ASN A 358 -1.47 -5.69 -1.90
N ASP A 359 -1.54 -4.42 -1.50
CA ASP A 359 -1.57 -3.97 -0.10
C ASP A 359 -0.44 -4.54 0.77
N LEU A 360 0.72 -4.78 0.16
CA LEU A 360 1.92 -5.28 0.81
C LEU A 360 3.06 -4.27 0.69
N CYS A 361 3.96 -4.37 1.65
CA CYS A 361 5.19 -3.61 1.73
C CYS A 361 6.37 -4.55 1.61
N ILE A 362 7.49 -4.04 1.10
CA ILE A 362 8.78 -4.72 1.10
C ILE A 362 9.85 -3.78 1.62
N ALA A 363 10.77 -4.28 2.42
CA ALA A 363 11.98 -3.56 2.81
C ALA A 363 13.17 -4.49 2.66
N THR A 364 14.32 -3.96 2.25
CA THR A 364 15.53 -4.77 2.02
C THR A 364 16.70 -4.21 2.81
N SER A 365 17.26 -5.04 3.69
CA SER A 365 18.52 -4.75 4.38
C SER A 365 19.65 -5.52 3.70
N GLY A 366 20.68 -4.82 3.24
CA GLY A 366 21.77 -5.40 2.47
C GLY A 366 23.15 -4.93 2.91
N ASN A 367 24.17 -5.73 2.62
CA ASN A 367 25.58 -5.38 2.88
C ASN A 367 26.27 -4.75 1.66
N TYR A 368 25.57 -4.55 0.54
CA TYR A 368 26.14 -4.00 -0.70
C TYR A 368 26.22 -2.46 -0.71
N GLU A 369 25.42 -1.77 0.12
CA GLU A 369 25.47 -0.30 0.22
C GLU A 369 26.63 0.19 1.08
N GLN A 370 26.90 -0.48 2.21
CA GLN A 370 27.98 -0.12 3.15
C GLN A 370 28.56 -1.38 3.80
N TYR A 371 29.85 -1.64 3.54
CA TYR A 371 30.64 -2.71 4.13
C TYR A 371 32.12 -2.33 4.21
N PHE A 372 32.90 -3.08 4.99
CA PHE A 372 34.35 -3.07 4.92
C PHE A 372 34.91 -4.50 4.94
N GLU A 373 36.19 -4.64 4.58
CA GLU A 373 36.87 -5.94 4.55
C GLU A 373 38.11 -5.92 5.45
N VAL A 374 38.27 -6.95 6.27
CA VAL A 374 39.47 -7.17 7.10
C VAL A 374 39.87 -8.62 6.95
N ASN A 375 41.10 -8.88 6.50
CA ASN A 375 41.67 -10.21 6.31
C ASN A 375 40.81 -11.12 5.41
N GLY A 376 40.29 -10.61 4.29
CA GLY A 376 39.45 -11.38 3.36
C GLY A 376 38.01 -11.62 3.84
N ILE A 377 37.62 -11.07 4.99
CA ILE A 377 36.28 -11.22 5.55
C ILE A 377 35.50 -9.91 5.38
N ARG A 378 34.32 -9.99 4.75
CA ARG A 378 33.40 -8.87 4.58
C ARG A 378 32.52 -8.66 5.82
N TYR A 379 32.42 -7.42 6.27
CA TYR A 379 31.64 -6.97 7.42
C TYR A 379 30.55 -5.99 6.97
N SER A 380 29.29 -6.30 7.28
CA SER A 380 28.15 -5.41 7.04
C SER A 380 28.19 -4.19 7.96
N HIS A 381 27.50 -3.10 7.60
CA HIS A 381 27.22 -1.98 8.49
C HIS A 381 26.21 -2.28 9.61
N ASN A 382 25.50 -3.40 9.50
CA ASN A 382 24.61 -3.88 10.55
C ASN A 382 25.42 -4.53 11.67
N ILE A 383 25.22 -4.05 12.89
CA ILE A 383 25.94 -4.51 14.07
C ILE A 383 24.98 -5.31 14.92
N ASP A 384 25.44 -6.48 15.37
CA ASP A 384 24.72 -7.29 16.33
C ASP A 384 24.77 -6.59 17.71
N PRO A 385 23.62 -6.13 18.25
CA PRO A 385 23.58 -5.42 19.53
C PRO A 385 23.99 -6.28 20.73
N LYS A 386 24.05 -7.62 20.58
CA LYS A 386 24.49 -8.54 21.64
C LYS A 386 25.99 -8.64 21.72
N THR A 387 26.66 -8.73 20.57
CA THR A 387 28.11 -8.93 20.49
C THR A 387 28.88 -7.63 20.29
N GLY A 388 28.22 -6.60 19.77
CA GLY A 388 28.83 -5.32 19.43
C GLY A 388 29.65 -5.35 18.15
N TYR A 389 29.62 -6.45 17.40
CA TYR A 389 30.38 -6.66 16.18
C TYR A 389 29.50 -6.59 14.91
N PRO A 390 30.07 -6.18 13.77
CA PRO A 390 29.32 -6.14 12.53
C PRO A 390 29.03 -7.55 12.01
N CYS A 391 27.83 -7.71 11.44
CA CYS A 391 27.31 -8.97 10.93
C CYS A 391 28.05 -9.43 9.67
N ARG A 392 28.02 -10.73 9.41
CA ARG A 392 28.71 -11.40 8.29
C ARG A 392 27.84 -12.52 7.72
N GLY A 393 28.20 -13.04 6.55
CA GLY A 393 27.59 -14.25 5.97
C GLY A 393 26.27 -14.06 5.24
N ILE A 394 25.57 -12.93 5.41
CA ILE A 394 24.34 -12.59 4.67
C ILE A 394 24.57 -11.34 3.83
N LYS A 395 24.23 -11.42 2.54
CA LYS A 395 24.32 -10.32 1.58
C LYS A 395 23.08 -9.43 1.61
N SER A 396 21.90 -10.03 1.62
CA SER A 396 20.64 -9.28 1.65
C SER A 396 19.54 -10.05 2.37
N VAL A 397 18.60 -9.29 2.92
CA VAL A 397 17.35 -9.76 3.52
C VAL A 397 16.24 -8.84 3.05
N SER A 398 15.29 -9.38 2.30
CA SER A 398 14.06 -8.70 1.92
C SER A 398 12.89 -9.25 2.73
N VAL A 399 12.23 -8.39 3.51
CA VAL A 399 11.04 -8.74 4.28
C VAL A 399 9.82 -8.12 3.63
N ILE A 400 8.77 -8.94 3.49
CA ILE A 400 7.47 -8.54 2.95
C ILE A 400 6.45 -8.63 4.07
N SER A 401 5.69 -7.56 4.32
CA SER A 401 4.60 -7.56 5.31
C SER A 401 3.56 -6.48 4.99
N PRO A 402 2.42 -6.40 5.72
CA PRO A 402 1.43 -5.34 5.50
C PRO A 402 1.88 -3.92 5.88
N SER A 403 3.05 -3.76 6.52
CA SER A 403 3.58 -2.47 6.98
C SER A 403 5.04 -2.29 6.55
N ALA A 404 5.36 -1.12 5.99
CA ALA A 404 6.73 -0.79 5.64
C ALA A 404 7.58 -0.57 6.90
N GLU A 405 7.02 0.03 7.96
CA GLU A 405 7.66 0.16 9.27
C GLU A 405 8.13 -1.21 9.80
N LEU A 406 7.23 -2.19 9.80
CA LEU A 406 7.54 -3.53 10.29
C LEU A 406 8.56 -4.23 9.39
N SER A 407 8.44 -4.08 8.08
CA SER A 407 9.34 -4.71 7.12
C SER A 407 10.78 -4.19 7.28
N ASP A 408 10.97 -2.88 7.42
CA ASP A 408 12.29 -2.22 7.58
C ASP A 408 12.99 -2.73 8.87
N ALA A 409 12.25 -2.72 9.98
CA ALA A 409 12.76 -3.19 11.26
C ALA A 409 13.10 -4.70 11.25
N LEU A 410 12.23 -5.53 10.67
CA LEU A 410 12.44 -6.98 10.60
C LEU A 410 13.55 -7.36 9.62
N ALA A 411 13.74 -6.64 8.51
CA ALA A 411 14.85 -6.90 7.59
C ALA A 411 16.19 -6.74 8.31
N THR A 412 16.32 -5.70 9.13
CA THR A 412 17.49 -5.50 10.00
C THR A 412 17.61 -6.61 11.05
N ALA A 413 16.52 -6.93 11.76
CA ALA A 413 16.50 -7.96 12.79
C ALA A 413 16.93 -9.33 12.26
N VAL A 414 16.34 -9.77 11.15
CA VAL A 414 16.60 -11.08 10.53
C VAL A 414 18.02 -11.19 10.00
N LEU A 415 18.57 -10.10 9.44
CA LEU A 415 19.97 -10.05 9.03
C LEU A 415 20.91 -10.28 10.22
N VAL A 416 20.62 -9.65 11.37
CA VAL A 416 21.40 -9.85 12.61
C VAL A 416 21.22 -11.26 13.19
N MET A 417 20.00 -11.80 13.15
CA MET A 417 19.68 -13.13 13.69
C MET A 417 20.30 -14.28 12.88
N GLY A 418 20.59 -14.05 11.61
CA GLY A 418 21.05 -15.09 10.70
C GLY A 418 19.91 -15.94 10.14
N VAL A 419 20.23 -16.77 9.13
CA VAL A 419 19.25 -17.53 8.33
C VAL A 419 18.29 -18.36 9.18
N LYS A 420 18.81 -19.23 10.05
CA LYS A 420 17.97 -20.19 10.78
C LYS A 420 17.03 -19.50 11.78
N ALA A 421 17.55 -18.62 12.61
CA ALA A 421 16.76 -17.94 13.64
C ALA A 421 15.83 -16.89 13.03
N GLY A 422 16.30 -16.16 12.00
CA GLY A 422 15.50 -15.17 11.29
C GLY A 422 14.30 -15.76 10.56
N LEU A 423 14.49 -16.85 9.81
CA LEU A 423 13.36 -17.55 9.16
C LEU A 423 12.38 -18.12 10.18
N HIS A 424 12.88 -18.67 11.29
CA HIS A 424 12.03 -19.18 12.36
C HIS A 424 11.15 -18.09 12.98
N LEU A 425 11.67 -16.87 13.15
CA LEU A 425 10.89 -15.72 13.59
C LEU A 425 9.81 -15.35 12.55
N ILE A 426 10.21 -15.20 11.28
CA ILE A 426 9.29 -14.79 10.21
C ILE A 426 8.13 -15.78 10.04
N ASP A 427 8.40 -17.08 10.10
CA ASP A 427 7.38 -18.12 9.95
C ASP A 427 6.28 -18.08 11.04
N GLN A 428 6.52 -17.40 12.16
CA GLN A 428 5.55 -17.21 13.25
C GLN A 428 4.70 -15.95 13.08
N LEU A 429 5.08 -15.04 12.18
CA LEU A 429 4.40 -13.78 12.00
C LEU A 429 3.33 -13.88 10.90
N PRO A 430 2.10 -13.39 11.16
CA PRO A 430 1.04 -13.44 10.17
C PRO A 430 1.37 -12.53 8.98
N LYS A 431 1.03 -12.98 7.77
CA LYS A 431 1.20 -12.23 6.51
C LYS A 431 2.61 -11.65 6.31
N THR A 432 3.62 -12.26 6.91
CA THR A 432 5.00 -11.79 6.87
C THR A 432 5.87 -12.85 6.20
N HIS A 433 6.70 -12.42 5.26
CA HIS A 433 7.54 -13.28 4.46
C HIS A 433 8.95 -12.73 4.36
N CYS A 434 9.90 -13.59 4.04
CA CYS A 434 11.30 -13.21 3.96
C CYS A 434 12.00 -13.95 2.83
N ILE A 435 12.91 -13.25 2.15
CA ILE A 435 13.87 -13.78 1.20
C ILE A 435 15.25 -13.33 1.66
N MET A 436 16.21 -14.24 1.70
CA MET A 436 17.58 -13.96 2.12
C MET A 436 18.56 -14.49 1.08
N VAL A 437 19.65 -13.76 0.84
CA VAL A 437 20.77 -14.21 0.01
C VAL A 437 22.02 -14.23 0.87
N ASP A 438 22.70 -15.38 0.96
CA ASP A 438 23.94 -15.52 1.72
C ASP A 438 25.20 -15.15 0.91
N GLU A 439 26.36 -15.20 1.56
CA GLU A 439 27.63 -14.89 0.92
C GLU A 439 28.01 -15.82 -0.26
N LYS A 440 27.38 -17.00 -0.34
CA LYS A 440 27.55 -18.01 -1.40
C LYS A 440 26.47 -17.93 -2.47
N ASN A 441 25.67 -16.85 -2.49
CA ASN A 441 24.52 -16.67 -3.39
C ASN A 441 23.44 -17.74 -3.24
N LYS A 442 23.38 -18.40 -2.08
CA LYS A 442 22.27 -19.29 -1.77
C LYS A 442 21.07 -18.48 -1.30
N ILE A 443 19.93 -18.74 -1.93
CA ILE A 443 18.66 -18.10 -1.61
C ILE A 443 17.92 -18.94 -0.55
N PHE A 444 17.41 -18.27 0.47
CA PHE A 444 16.57 -18.85 1.51
C PHE A 444 15.26 -18.08 1.62
N THR A 445 14.17 -18.78 1.90
CA THR A 445 12.83 -18.21 1.92
C THR A 445 12.04 -18.69 3.13
N SER A 446 11.08 -17.89 3.61
CA SER A 446 10.10 -18.36 4.60
C SER A 446 9.17 -19.41 4.01
N LYS A 447 8.50 -20.23 4.83
CA LYS A 447 7.76 -21.41 4.35
C LYS A 447 6.59 -21.09 3.41
N LYS A 448 5.97 -19.93 3.59
CA LYS A 448 4.70 -19.57 2.93
C LYS A 448 4.88 -18.65 1.72
N ILE A 449 6.10 -18.31 1.35
CA ILE A 449 6.34 -17.50 0.16
C ILE A 449 6.50 -18.41 -1.06
N ASN A 450 5.57 -18.29 -2.01
CA ASN A 450 5.62 -19.08 -3.24
C ASN A 450 6.40 -18.28 -4.29
N VAL A 451 7.70 -18.54 -4.38
CA VAL A 451 8.60 -17.84 -5.30
C VAL A 451 9.21 -18.82 -6.28
N ASN A 452 8.84 -18.67 -7.56
CA ASN A 452 9.55 -19.30 -8.66
C ASN A 452 10.85 -18.52 -8.91
N VAL A 453 11.86 -18.81 -8.11
CA VAL A 453 13.22 -18.32 -8.35
C VAL A 453 13.75 -19.05 -9.58
N LYS A 454 13.95 -18.33 -10.69
CA LYS A 454 14.74 -18.90 -11.81
C LYS A 454 16.19 -18.92 -11.35
N ALA A 455 16.71 -20.13 -11.12
CA ALA A 455 18.13 -20.37 -10.83
C ALA A 455 19.01 -20.05 -12.04
#